data_AF-A0A960E9X2-F1
#
_entry.id   AF-A0A960E9X2-F1
#
_cell.length_a   1.000
_cell.length_b   1.000
_cell.length_c   1.000
_cell.angle_alpha   90.00
_cell.angle_beta   90.00
_cell.angle_gamma   90.00
#
_symmetry.space_group_name_H-M   'P 1'
#
loop_
_entity.id
_entity.type
_entity.pdbx_description
1 polymer ?
#
loop_
_entity_poly.entity_id
_entity_poly.type
_entity_poly.pdbx_seq_one_letter_code
_entity_poly.pdbx_strand_id
1 'polypeptide(L)'
;MNSASSSPLAKWVPAAAAGGLLAAVVAAGVISGGGDGGSSSSTTFSSALPVETVTTEPAVTIAPEDQVVNEGSTIAKVPLSQTLSKGMAGPEVQMVQERLVELGFDPGPVDGSYGGLTIQAVWAFEKLVMQTPRAQATGRVTPEMWDRMQDPIKVQPRAPTGGLADHVEIYLQEQVMVVFHADVPAVITHISTGELAPNVTEDTPWNDFNQIAAEYCEVVTIDTDNQGVPLEEPIEEARCGRSYTPPGVFKAYKMIEGRRQSALGGMYDPIYINQGIAIHGALSVPLQPASHGCIRVSQYLGEKLQGIIDIGDQVLIYDGQVDPWNQSKQAMQMRFDYPDPNATTTTSTTTSTTTTTTTTTAPEPAPTTTKAPTPATTTTTRPPTTTTVPPATTTSTTVAPADDL
;
A
#
# COMPACT_ATOMS: atom_id res chain seq x y z
N MET A 1 -15.65 34.52 -55.14
CA MET A 1 -16.07 34.92 -53.78
C MET A 1 -15.16 34.15 -52.85
N ASN A 2 -13.99 34.70 -52.50
CA ASN A 2 -13.78 35.67 -51.41
C ASN A 2 -14.27 35.04 -50.10
N SER A 3 -13.47 34.64 -49.11
CA SER A 3 -12.35 35.29 -48.38
C SER A 3 -12.75 35.23 -46.90
N ALA A 4 -11.87 35.12 -45.90
CA ALA A 4 -10.45 34.77 -45.83
C ALA A 4 -10.08 34.57 -44.34
N SER A 5 -8.86 34.08 -44.06
CA SER A 5 -8.14 34.17 -42.75
C SER A 5 -8.76 33.45 -41.53
N SER A 6 -7.97 32.91 -40.58
CA SER A 6 -6.50 32.82 -40.48
C SER A 6 -6.05 31.76 -39.47
N SER A 7 -4.86 31.20 -39.67
CA SER A 7 -4.07 30.45 -38.68
C SER A 7 -2.70 31.12 -38.48
N PRO A 8 -2.06 30.92 -37.32
CA PRO A 8 -0.76 30.23 -37.28
C PRO A 8 -0.83 28.97 -36.39
N LEU A 9 -0.30 27.79 -36.76
CA LEU A 9 1.12 27.39 -36.83
C LEU A 9 1.79 27.38 -35.43
N ALA A 10 2.06 26.22 -34.80
CA ALA A 10 3.04 25.15 -35.12
C ALA A 10 4.50 25.53 -34.74
N LYS A 11 5.39 24.60 -34.33
CA LYS A 11 6.02 23.53 -35.13
C LYS A 11 6.82 22.55 -34.23
N TRP A 12 6.66 21.23 -34.33
CA TRP A 12 7.41 20.23 -35.16
C TRP A 12 8.51 19.43 -34.43
N VAL A 13 8.94 18.32 -35.03
CA VAL A 13 9.86 17.29 -34.51
C VAL A 13 10.98 17.01 -35.57
N PRO A 14 11.86 16.00 -35.40
CA PRO A 14 13.25 16.09 -34.96
C PRO A 14 14.29 16.25 -36.09
N ALA A 15 15.58 16.27 -35.73
CA ALA A 15 16.68 15.95 -36.64
C ALA A 15 17.80 15.17 -35.94
N ALA A 16 18.44 14.25 -36.66
CA ALA A 16 19.67 13.57 -36.25
C ALA A 16 20.69 13.62 -37.40
N ALA A 17 21.98 13.77 -37.07
CA ALA A 17 23.10 13.73 -38.01
C ALA A 17 24.33 13.15 -37.30
N ALA A 18 25.28 12.58 -38.06
CA ALA A 18 26.34 11.73 -37.52
C ALA A 18 27.75 12.20 -37.90
N GLY A 19 28.74 11.74 -37.12
CA GLY A 19 30.17 11.97 -37.32
C GLY A 19 30.87 12.25 -35.98
N GLY A 20 31.95 11.56 -35.56
CA GLY A 20 32.58 10.36 -36.11
C GLY A 20 34.09 10.52 -36.29
N LEU A 21 34.88 9.90 -35.42
CA LEU A 21 36.29 9.60 -35.69
C LEU A 21 36.72 8.33 -34.93
N LEU A 22 37.53 7.50 -35.58
CA LEU A 22 38.20 6.34 -34.99
C LEU A 22 39.68 6.66 -34.75
N ALA A 23 40.23 6.18 -33.64
CA ALA A 23 41.67 6.09 -33.42
C ALA A 23 41.98 4.80 -32.65
N ALA A 24 42.21 3.71 -33.39
CA ALA A 24 42.67 2.45 -32.82
C ALA A 24 44.19 2.33 -32.96
N VAL A 25 44.87 1.97 -31.87
CA VAL A 25 46.26 1.49 -31.90
C VAL A 25 46.29 0.14 -31.21
N VAL A 26 46.66 -0.89 -31.97
CA VAL A 26 46.89 -2.25 -31.46
C VAL A 26 48.38 -2.55 -31.57
N ALA A 27 49.00 -2.93 -30.46
CA ALA A 27 50.29 -3.61 -30.43
C ALA A 27 50.28 -4.59 -29.26
N ALA A 28 50.60 -5.86 -29.52
CA ALA A 28 50.59 -6.91 -28.51
C ALA A 28 52.00 -7.18 -27.95
N GLY A 29 52.06 -7.62 -26.69
CA GLY A 29 53.29 -8.08 -26.03
C GLY A 29 52.95 -9.13 -24.98
N VAL A 30 53.29 -10.38 -25.26
CA VAL A 30 53.02 -11.54 -24.38
C VAL A 30 54.34 -11.97 -23.73
N ILE A 31 54.33 -12.36 -22.43
CA ILE A 31 55.02 -13.55 -21.86
C ILE A 31 55.00 -13.56 -20.31
N SER A 32 54.55 -14.71 -19.78
CA SER A 32 54.83 -15.41 -18.52
C SER A 32 55.25 -14.72 -17.20
N GLY A 33 54.60 -15.16 -16.10
CA GLY A 33 55.09 -15.12 -14.71
C GLY A 33 54.58 -13.93 -13.89
N GLY A 34 54.26 -14.04 -12.59
CA GLY A 34 54.23 -15.20 -11.70
C GLY A 34 55.04 -15.00 -10.41
N GLY A 35 54.38 -15.01 -9.25
CA GLY A 35 55.01 -14.85 -7.92
C GLY A 35 54.44 -13.70 -7.09
N ASP A 36 54.36 -13.90 -5.77
CA ASP A 36 53.70 -13.00 -4.82
C ASP A 36 54.61 -11.91 -4.20
N GLY A 37 53.97 -10.82 -3.75
CA GLY A 37 54.37 -10.06 -2.56
C GLY A 37 55.38 -8.93 -2.74
N GLY A 38 55.42 -8.02 -1.74
CA GLY A 38 56.53 -7.05 -1.61
C GLY A 38 56.17 -5.57 -1.45
N SER A 39 55.48 -5.24 -0.36
CA SER A 39 55.63 -4.01 0.45
C SER A 39 56.49 -2.82 -0.06
N SER A 40 55.83 -1.69 -0.28
CA SER A 40 56.09 -0.35 0.33
C SER A 40 57.49 0.32 0.34
N SER A 41 57.46 1.67 0.32
CA SER A 41 58.55 2.63 0.59
C SER A 41 59.50 2.93 -0.58
N SER A 42 60.06 4.13 -0.78
CA SER A 42 59.65 5.55 -0.64
C SER A 42 60.90 6.42 -0.90
N THR A 43 60.77 7.72 -1.23
CA THR A 43 61.82 8.78 -1.06
C THR A 43 63.14 8.66 -1.89
N THR A 44 63.79 9.70 -2.47
CA THR A 44 63.50 11.14 -2.67
C THR A 44 64.48 11.80 -3.70
N PHE A 45 64.23 13.08 -4.07
CA PHE A 45 65.16 14.10 -4.63
C PHE A 45 65.72 13.87 -6.07
N SER A 46 66.23 14.86 -6.83
CA SER A 46 66.42 16.33 -6.67
C SER A 46 66.30 17.01 -8.07
N SER A 47 65.60 18.13 -8.29
CA SER A 47 65.96 19.56 -8.02
C SER A 47 66.96 20.22 -8.99
N ALA A 48 66.50 21.21 -9.78
CA ALA A 48 67.28 22.34 -10.34
C ALA A 48 66.36 23.45 -10.92
N LEU A 49 66.74 24.73 -10.76
CA LEU A 49 66.20 25.94 -11.42
C LEU A 49 67.39 26.81 -11.91
N PRO A 50 67.22 27.82 -12.78
CA PRO A 50 67.04 29.21 -12.27
C PRO A 50 66.31 30.24 -13.20
N VAL A 51 65.93 31.42 -12.64
CA VAL A 51 66.16 32.84 -13.09
C VAL A 51 66.01 33.19 -14.60
N GLU A 52 65.32 34.24 -15.10
CA GLU A 52 64.39 35.31 -14.61
C GLU A 52 64.12 36.32 -15.80
N THR A 53 63.35 37.42 -15.84
CA THR A 53 62.27 38.10 -15.06
C THR A 53 61.44 38.97 -16.05
N VAL A 54 60.17 39.35 -15.75
CA VAL A 54 59.50 40.56 -16.31
C VAL A 54 58.57 41.19 -15.27
N THR A 55 58.48 42.53 -15.21
CA THR A 55 57.62 43.29 -14.28
C THR A 55 57.00 44.50 -14.97
N THR A 56 55.68 44.70 -14.85
CA THR A 56 55.02 45.97 -14.48
C THR A 56 53.50 45.81 -14.38
N GLU A 57 52.91 46.54 -13.44
CA GLU A 57 51.46 46.70 -13.19
C GLU A 57 50.87 47.83 -14.08
N PRO A 58 49.53 48.05 -14.16
CA PRO A 58 48.75 48.59 -13.02
C PRO A 58 47.36 47.97 -12.80
N ALA A 59 46.88 48.02 -11.56
CA ALA A 59 45.54 47.58 -11.16
C ALA A 59 44.38 48.40 -11.77
N VAL A 60 43.25 47.72 -11.97
CA VAL A 60 41.91 48.32 -12.09
C VAL A 60 40.96 47.55 -11.18
N THR A 61 40.31 48.25 -10.25
CA THR A 61 39.36 47.66 -9.31
C THR A 61 38.01 47.40 -9.99
N ILE A 62 37.48 46.18 -9.86
CA ILE A 62 36.08 45.86 -10.09
C ILE A 62 35.53 45.24 -8.80
N ALA A 63 34.33 45.66 -8.40
CA ALA A 63 33.66 45.22 -7.19
C ALA A 63 33.07 43.80 -7.34
N PRO A 64 32.80 43.06 -6.25
CA PRO A 64 32.10 41.78 -6.34
C PRO A 64 30.62 42.00 -6.69
N GLU A 65 30.23 41.65 -7.92
CA GLU A 65 28.83 41.66 -8.32
C GLU A 65 28.10 40.39 -7.83
N ASP A 66 27.18 40.60 -6.89
CA ASP A 66 26.01 39.78 -6.57
C ASP A 66 26.14 38.25 -6.57
N GLN A 67 26.67 37.73 -5.45
CA GLN A 67 26.33 36.39 -4.96
C GLN A 67 24.85 36.35 -4.52
N VAL A 68 23.91 36.27 -5.47
CA VAL A 68 22.50 35.94 -5.16
C VAL A 68 22.39 34.43 -4.87
N VAL A 69 22.89 34.03 -3.70
CA VAL A 69 22.70 32.67 -3.19
C VAL A 69 21.25 32.57 -2.74
N ASN A 70 20.40 31.99 -3.59
CA ASN A 70 18.98 31.77 -3.28
C ASN A 70 18.83 30.54 -2.36
N GLU A 71 19.38 30.64 -1.14
CA GLU A 71 19.24 29.61 -0.11
C GLU A 71 17.80 29.60 0.43
N GLY A 72 17.21 28.40 0.53
CA GLY A 72 15.97 28.22 1.29
C GLY A 72 14.72 28.81 0.65
N SER A 73 14.27 28.25 -0.47
CA SER A 73 12.86 28.35 -0.89
C SER A 73 11.97 27.62 0.12
N THR A 74 11.67 28.26 1.26
CA THR A 74 10.80 27.73 2.30
C THR A 74 9.41 27.48 1.71
N ILE A 75 8.99 26.22 1.66
CA ILE A 75 7.64 25.85 1.23
C ILE A 75 6.64 26.52 2.19
N ALA A 76 5.69 27.27 1.65
CA ALA A 76 4.67 27.95 2.44
C ALA A 76 3.66 26.90 2.96
N LYS A 77 3.88 26.43 4.19
CA LYS A 77 3.02 25.43 4.85
C LYS A 77 1.73 26.05 5.37
N VAL A 78 0.63 25.31 5.22
CA VAL A 78 -0.68 25.61 5.79
C VAL A 78 -0.80 24.97 7.17
N PRO A 79 -1.15 25.70 8.24
CA PRO A 79 -1.37 25.11 9.57
C PRO A 79 -2.77 24.47 9.66
N LEU A 80 -2.91 23.46 10.52
CA LEU A 80 -4.23 22.98 10.97
C LEU A 80 -4.77 23.85 12.10
N SER A 81 -6.08 24.03 12.14
CA SER A 81 -6.80 24.65 13.26
C SER A 81 -6.73 23.83 14.55
N GLN A 82 -6.57 22.51 14.44
CA GLN A 82 -6.63 21.55 15.53
C GLN A 82 -6.02 20.18 15.14
N THR A 83 -5.71 19.33 16.13
CA THR A 83 -5.33 17.94 15.91
C THR A 83 -6.51 17.13 15.36
N LEU A 84 -6.36 16.53 14.17
CA LEU A 84 -7.41 15.71 13.55
C LEU A 84 -7.43 14.28 14.11
N SER A 85 -8.62 13.70 14.23
CA SER A 85 -8.83 12.36 14.80
C SER A 85 -10.17 11.74 14.40
N LYS A 86 -10.37 10.46 14.75
CA LYS A 86 -11.53 9.63 14.39
C LYS A 86 -12.88 10.35 14.53
N GLY A 87 -13.66 10.39 13.45
CA GLY A 87 -15.01 10.93 13.40
C GLY A 87 -15.10 12.45 13.19
N MET A 88 -13.97 13.14 13.07
CA MET A 88 -13.93 14.53 12.58
C MET A 88 -14.15 14.55 11.05
N ALA A 89 -14.70 15.64 10.53
CA ALA A 89 -14.92 15.82 9.09
C ALA A 89 -14.78 17.29 8.68
N GLY A 90 -14.40 17.55 7.43
CA GLY A 90 -14.28 18.88 6.85
C GLY A 90 -13.04 19.07 5.96
N PRO A 91 -12.80 20.30 5.45
CA PRO A 91 -11.73 20.58 4.49
C PRO A 91 -10.31 20.23 5.00
N GLU A 92 -10.04 20.37 6.29
CA GLU A 92 -8.74 19.98 6.87
C GLU A 92 -8.50 18.46 6.82
N VAL A 93 -9.56 17.66 6.97
CA VAL A 93 -9.48 16.19 6.82
C VAL A 93 -9.28 15.83 5.35
N GLN A 94 -9.98 16.51 4.44
CA GLN A 94 -9.81 16.29 2.99
C GLN A 94 -8.37 16.62 2.56
N MET A 95 -7.83 17.77 2.99
CA MET A 95 -6.45 18.20 2.73
C MET A 95 -5.41 17.17 3.24
N VAL A 96 -5.66 16.56 4.40
CA VAL A 96 -4.83 15.45 4.92
C VAL A 96 -4.96 14.19 4.08
N GLN A 97 -6.16 13.81 3.64
CA GLN A 97 -6.37 12.65 2.76
C GLN A 97 -5.71 12.85 1.40
N GLU A 98 -5.88 14.02 0.78
CA GLU A 98 -5.23 14.40 -0.49
C GLU A 98 -3.70 14.31 -0.36
N ARG A 99 -3.13 14.88 0.71
CA ARG A 99 -1.68 14.84 0.93
C ARG A 99 -1.14 13.45 1.25
N LEU A 100 -1.93 12.58 1.91
CA LEU A 100 -1.56 11.18 2.10
C LEU A 100 -1.47 10.44 0.76
N VAL A 101 -2.44 10.66 -0.15
CA VAL A 101 -2.42 10.11 -1.52
C VAL A 101 -1.23 10.64 -2.34
N GLU A 102 -0.93 11.94 -2.27
CA GLU A 102 0.27 12.53 -2.93
C GLU A 102 1.59 11.88 -2.46
N LEU A 103 1.64 11.40 -1.23
CA LEU A 103 2.79 10.71 -0.64
C LEU A 103 2.75 9.18 -0.82
N GLY A 104 1.75 8.66 -1.54
CA GLY A 104 1.57 7.24 -1.85
C GLY A 104 0.85 6.42 -0.77
N PHE A 105 0.36 7.03 0.32
CA PHE A 105 -0.42 6.32 1.34
C PHE A 105 -1.88 6.16 0.90
N ASP A 106 -2.54 5.05 1.27
CA ASP A 106 -3.98 4.83 1.03
C ASP A 106 -4.86 5.21 2.25
N PRO A 107 -5.40 6.44 2.33
CA PRO A 107 -6.36 6.83 3.36
C PRO A 107 -7.78 6.35 3.08
N GLY A 108 -8.01 5.56 2.03
CA GLY A 108 -9.34 5.31 1.51
C GLY A 108 -9.80 6.38 0.51
N PRO A 109 -11.13 6.55 0.35
CA PRO A 109 -11.67 7.68 -0.41
C PRO A 109 -11.26 9.04 0.18
N VAL A 110 -10.96 10.00 -0.69
CA VAL A 110 -10.84 11.41 -0.32
C VAL A 110 -12.25 11.98 -0.19
N ASP A 111 -12.82 11.89 1.01
CA ASP A 111 -14.23 12.20 1.31
C ASP A 111 -14.40 13.28 2.40
N GLY A 112 -13.29 13.82 2.90
CA GLY A 112 -13.27 14.78 4.01
C GLY A 112 -13.69 14.20 5.35
N SER A 113 -13.72 12.87 5.53
CA SER A 113 -14.20 12.19 6.74
C SER A 113 -13.10 11.32 7.37
N TYR A 114 -12.83 11.53 8.66
CA TYR A 114 -11.72 10.86 9.35
C TYR A 114 -12.13 9.45 9.81
N GLY A 115 -12.28 8.56 8.84
CA GLY A 115 -12.72 7.19 8.97
C GLY A 115 -11.63 6.19 9.33
N GLY A 116 -11.97 4.90 9.27
CA GLY A 116 -11.05 3.79 9.58
C GLY A 116 -9.84 3.71 8.62
N LEU A 117 -10.05 3.97 7.34
CA LEU A 117 -8.99 3.94 6.32
C LEU A 117 -8.00 5.11 6.52
N THR A 118 -8.51 6.32 6.78
CA THR A 118 -7.68 7.49 7.15
C THR A 118 -6.82 7.22 8.37
N ILE A 119 -7.35 6.54 9.40
CA ILE A 119 -6.59 6.10 10.59
C ILE A 119 -5.48 5.12 10.21
N GLN A 120 -5.73 4.18 9.28
CA GLN A 120 -4.72 3.20 8.84
C GLN A 120 -3.58 3.84 8.04
N ALA A 121 -3.87 4.81 7.17
CA ALA A 121 -2.83 5.62 6.51
C ALA A 121 -2.02 6.46 7.51
N VAL A 122 -2.69 7.07 8.49
CA VAL A 122 -2.03 7.84 9.55
C VAL A 122 -1.13 6.95 10.41
N TRP A 123 -1.58 5.75 10.81
CA TRP A 123 -0.72 4.75 11.46
C TRP A 123 0.49 4.37 10.59
N ALA A 124 0.30 4.18 9.29
CA ALA A 124 1.42 3.88 8.39
C ALA A 124 2.43 5.04 8.31
N PHE A 125 1.97 6.29 8.27
CA PHE A 125 2.83 7.47 8.28
C PHE A 125 3.53 7.68 9.63
N GLU A 126 2.82 7.53 10.76
CA GLU A 126 3.39 7.57 12.11
C GLU A 126 4.58 6.60 12.21
N LYS A 127 4.39 5.36 11.76
CA LYS A 127 5.41 4.30 11.91
C LYS A 127 6.54 4.39 10.86
N LEU A 128 6.24 4.72 9.61
CA LEU A 128 7.24 4.74 8.53
C LEU A 128 7.99 6.08 8.39
N VAL A 129 7.33 7.22 8.65
CA VAL A 129 7.87 8.57 8.37
C VAL A 129 8.16 9.36 9.64
N MET A 130 7.32 9.24 10.69
CA MET A 130 7.61 9.80 12.02
C MET A 130 8.44 8.85 12.89
N GLN A 131 8.76 7.64 12.40
CA GLN A 131 9.49 6.58 13.13
C GLN A 131 8.88 6.25 14.51
N THR A 132 7.58 6.47 14.67
CA THR A 132 6.86 6.22 15.92
C THR A 132 6.74 4.72 16.18
N PRO A 133 7.19 4.19 17.33
CA PRO A 133 7.06 2.78 17.64
C PRO A 133 5.61 2.33 17.56
N ARG A 134 5.36 1.12 17.03
CA ARG A 134 4.00 0.61 16.73
C ARG A 134 3.04 0.68 17.91
N ALA A 135 3.53 0.47 19.13
CA ALA A 135 2.75 0.54 20.37
C ALA A 135 2.33 1.97 20.78
N GLN A 136 2.90 3.00 20.16
CA GLN A 136 2.69 4.42 20.46
C GLN A 136 1.89 5.16 19.36
N ALA A 137 1.69 4.54 18.19
CA ALA A 137 0.96 5.13 17.07
C ALA A 137 -0.50 5.44 17.45
N THR A 138 -0.89 6.70 17.29
CA THR A 138 -2.12 7.27 17.86
C THR A 138 -3.30 7.29 16.88
N GLY A 139 -3.03 7.23 15.58
CA GLY A 139 -4.05 7.42 14.54
C GLY A 139 -4.56 8.86 14.45
N ARG A 140 -3.81 9.85 14.95
CA ARG A 140 -4.16 11.29 14.96
C ARG A 140 -3.15 12.11 14.18
N VAL A 141 -3.60 13.13 13.44
CA VAL A 141 -2.70 14.09 12.81
C VAL A 141 -2.56 15.33 13.69
N THR A 142 -1.40 15.46 14.34
CA THR A 142 -1.00 16.65 15.11
C THR A 142 -0.51 17.76 14.16
N PRO A 143 -0.44 19.03 14.61
CA PRO A 143 0.15 20.11 13.83
C PRO A 143 1.61 19.84 13.41
N GLU A 144 2.39 19.14 14.24
CA GLU A 144 3.77 18.72 13.95
C GLU A 144 3.81 17.63 12.87
N MET A 145 2.94 16.62 12.96
CA MET A 145 2.82 15.59 11.93
C MET A 145 2.35 16.18 10.59
N TRP A 146 1.47 17.18 10.63
CA TRP A 146 1.02 17.89 9.44
C TRP A 146 2.09 18.82 8.84
N ASP A 147 2.89 19.48 9.67
CA ASP A 147 4.08 20.20 9.20
C ASP A 147 5.02 19.24 8.46
N ARG A 148 5.29 18.05 9.05
CA ARG A 148 6.09 17.00 8.42
C ARG A 148 5.50 16.50 7.10
N MET A 149 4.18 16.25 7.03
CA MET A 149 3.52 15.81 5.78
C MET A 149 3.76 16.78 4.61
N GLN A 150 3.87 18.09 4.87
CA GLN A 150 4.05 19.11 3.82
C GLN A 150 5.49 19.22 3.31
N ASP A 151 6.46 18.51 3.91
CA ASP A 151 7.81 18.40 3.37
C ASP A 151 7.84 17.60 2.04
N PRO A 152 8.89 17.77 1.20
CA PRO A 152 9.10 16.94 0.01
C PRO A 152 9.61 15.53 0.39
N ILE A 153 8.79 14.77 1.12
CA ILE A 153 9.04 13.38 1.49
C ILE A 153 9.10 12.52 0.23
N LYS A 154 10.10 11.62 0.18
CA LYS A 154 10.14 10.49 -0.75
C LYS A 154 10.40 9.23 0.05
N VAL A 155 9.42 8.34 0.11
CA VAL A 155 9.65 6.96 0.57
C VAL A 155 10.44 6.26 -0.53
N GLN A 156 11.45 5.48 -0.14
CA GLN A 156 12.32 4.73 -1.03
C GLN A 156 12.32 3.26 -0.61
N PRO A 157 12.48 2.31 -1.54
CA PRO A 157 12.66 0.91 -1.22
C PRO A 157 13.94 0.69 -0.42
N ARG A 158 13.95 -0.30 0.50
CA ARG A 158 15.18 -0.77 1.15
C ARG A 158 16.03 -1.60 0.18
N ALA A 159 15.40 -2.19 -0.84
CA ALA A 159 16.07 -2.88 -1.94
C ALA A 159 15.72 -2.21 -3.30
N PRO A 160 16.34 -1.06 -3.65
CA PRO A 160 16.13 -0.42 -4.94
C PRO A 160 16.59 -1.31 -6.11
N THR A 161 15.76 -1.38 -7.14
CA THR A 161 15.97 -2.11 -8.39
C THR A 161 16.78 -1.31 -9.42
N GLY A 162 16.90 0.01 -9.22
CA GLY A 162 17.40 0.96 -10.22
C GLY A 162 16.31 1.43 -11.19
N GLY A 163 15.04 1.34 -10.80
CA GLY A 163 13.89 1.56 -11.65
C GLY A 163 13.70 0.47 -12.72
N LEU A 164 14.09 -0.76 -12.42
CA LEU A 164 14.14 -1.87 -13.39
C LEU A 164 13.11 -2.98 -13.15
N ALA A 165 12.49 -3.04 -11.98
CA ALA A 165 11.48 -4.03 -11.64
C ALA A 165 10.50 -3.49 -10.58
N ASP A 166 9.40 -4.21 -10.43
CA ASP A 166 8.33 -3.92 -9.48
C ASP A 166 8.37 -4.95 -8.34
N HIS A 167 8.12 -4.49 -7.11
CA HIS A 167 8.25 -5.33 -5.92
C HIS A 167 7.44 -4.82 -4.72
N VAL A 168 7.21 -5.72 -3.77
CA VAL A 168 6.54 -5.43 -2.50
C VAL A 168 7.55 -5.52 -1.36
N GLU A 169 7.60 -4.52 -0.49
CA GLU A 169 8.31 -4.58 0.78
C GLU A 169 7.33 -4.60 1.96
N ILE A 170 7.52 -5.57 2.86
CA ILE A 170 6.73 -5.75 4.08
C ILE A 170 7.67 -5.56 5.26
N TYR A 171 7.33 -4.60 6.12
CA TYR A 171 8.12 -4.25 7.31
C TYR A 171 7.38 -4.75 8.56
N LEU A 172 7.92 -5.82 9.18
CA LEU A 172 7.20 -6.58 10.21
C LEU A 172 7.14 -5.85 11.56
N GLN A 173 8.19 -5.11 11.96
CA GLN A 173 8.18 -4.34 13.21
C GLN A 173 7.20 -3.15 13.12
N GLU A 174 7.31 -2.43 12.01
CA GLU A 174 6.52 -1.25 11.68
C GLU A 174 5.06 -1.60 11.32
N GLN A 175 4.77 -2.84 10.94
CA GLN A 175 3.44 -3.26 10.46
C GLN A 175 2.93 -2.34 9.33
N VAL A 176 3.78 -2.19 8.31
CA VAL A 176 3.55 -1.41 7.07
C VAL A 176 3.96 -2.26 5.87
N MET A 177 3.22 -2.14 4.77
CA MET A 177 3.57 -2.66 3.45
C MET A 177 3.70 -1.51 2.46
N VAL A 178 4.66 -1.62 1.54
CA VAL A 178 4.79 -0.75 0.38
C VAL A 178 4.85 -1.60 -0.89
N VAL A 179 4.07 -1.25 -1.90
CA VAL A 179 4.27 -1.75 -3.28
C VAL A 179 5.02 -0.66 -4.04
N PHE A 180 6.11 -1.03 -4.71
CA PHE A 180 6.93 -0.16 -5.54
C PHE A 180 6.77 -0.55 -7.01
N HIS A 181 6.52 0.45 -7.86
CA HIS A 181 6.66 0.35 -9.32
C HIS A 181 7.89 1.14 -9.73
N ALA A 182 8.89 0.47 -10.30
CA ALA A 182 10.19 1.04 -10.68
C ALA A 182 10.79 1.96 -9.58
N ASP A 183 10.89 1.44 -8.34
CA ASP A 183 11.36 2.14 -7.12
C ASP A 183 10.51 3.34 -6.64
N VAL A 184 9.35 3.61 -7.26
CA VAL A 184 8.37 4.63 -6.83
C VAL A 184 7.23 3.95 -6.05
N PRO A 185 6.83 4.43 -4.85
CA PRO A 185 5.74 3.82 -4.10
C PRO A 185 4.41 3.97 -4.83
N ALA A 186 3.83 2.85 -5.27
CA ALA A 186 2.50 2.78 -5.89
C ALA A 186 1.39 2.74 -4.84
N VAL A 187 1.63 2.08 -3.69
CA VAL A 187 0.80 2.21 -2.49
C VAL A 187 1.60 1.89 -1.22
N ILE A 188 1.38 2.67 -0.17
CA ILE A 188 1.85 2.46 1.20
C ILE A 188 0.62 2.25 2.08
N THR A 189 0.60 1.17 2.87
CA THR A 189 -0.54 0.82 3.72
C THR A 189 -0.10 0.25 5.05
N HIS A 190 -0.94 0.41 6.07
CA HIS A 190 -0.85 -0.39 7.29
C HIS A 190 -1.29 -1.83 6.99
N ILE A 191 -0.63 -2.78 7.66
CA ILE A 191 -0.94 -4.21 7.64
C ILE A 191 -1.08 -4.75 9.06
N SER A 192 -1.76 -5.88 9.21
CA SER A 192 -1.75 -6.71 10.42
C SER A 192 -1.31 -8.13 10.04
N THR A 193 -0.14 -8.55 10.52
CA THR A 193 0.50 -9.84 10.19
C THR A 193 0.19 -10.91 11.24
N GLY A 194 1.00 -11.97 11.32
CA GLY A 194 0.90 -13.00 12.34
C GLY A 194 0.95 -12.47 13.77
N GLU A 195 -0.04 -12.82 14.60
CA GLU A 195 -0.15 -12.45 16.01
C GLU A 195 1.07 -12.85 16.85
N LEU A 196 1.49 -11.92 17.72
CA LEU A 196 2.69 -12.06 18.55
C LEU A 196 2.40 -12.81 19.85
N ALA A 197 3.35 -13.64 20.30
CA ALA A 197 3.24 -14.30 21.60
C ALA A 197 3.23 -13.28 22.77
N PRO A 198 2.59 -13.58 23.92
CA PRO A 198 2.37 -12.60 24.99
C PRO A 198 3.62 -11.96 25.64
N ASN A 199 4.80 -12.52 25.43
CA ASN A 199 6.07 -12.06 26.02
C ASN A 199 7.03 -11.42 25.01
N VAL A 200 6.57 -11.13 23.79
CA VAL A 200 7.41 -10.53 22.73
C VAL A 200 7.81 -9.10 23.08
N THR A 201 9.11 -8.83 22.97
CA THR A 201 9.73 -7.50 23.02
C THR A 201 10.23 -7.07 21.64
N GLU A 202 10.60 -5.80 21.47
CA GLU A 202 11.19 -5.28 20.22
C GLU A 202 12.53 -5.98 19.87
N ASP A 203 13.27 -6.47 20.87
CA ASP A 203 14.49 -7.28 20.69
C ASP A 203 14.23 -8.73 20.24
N THR A 204 13.00 -9.25 20.37
CA THR A 204 12.71 -10.68 20.16
C THR A 204 12.94 -11.06 18.69
N PRO A 205 13.85 -12.00 18.37
CA PRO A 205 14.15 -12.34 16.98
C PRO A 205 12.96 -12.98 16.29
N TRP A 206 12.48 -12.34 15.22
CA TRP A 206 11.33 -12.84 14.46
C TRP A 206 11.61 -14.21 13.82
N ASN A 207 12.87 -14.55 13.54
CA ASN A 207 13.22 -15.87 13.00
C ASN A 207 13.04 -17.03 14.00
N ASP A 208 12.78 -16.79 15.30
CA ASP A 208 12.35 -17.83 16.25
C ASP A 208 10.82 -17.88 16.41
N PHE A 209 10.19 -18.70 15.57
CA PHE A 209 8.76 -19.04 15.61
C PHE A 209 8.28 -19.76 16.89
N ASN A 210 9.15 -19.99 17.89
CA ASN A 210 8.78 -20.44 19.23
C ASN A 210 8.66 -19.30 20.25
N GLN A 211 9.21 -18.13 19.93
CA GLN A 211 9.17 -16.95 20.80
C GLN A 211 8.35 -15.81 20.18
N ILE A 212 8.40 -15.62 18.85
CA ILE A 212 7.67 -14.50 18.21
C ILE A 212 6.18 -14.77 18.02
N ALA A 213 5.79 -15.99 17.64
CA ALA A 213 4.43 -16.27 17.13
C ALA A 213 3.52 -16.84 18.22
N ALA A 214 2.30 -16.31 18.33
CA ALA A 214 1.25 -16.90 19.14
C ALA A 214 0.87 -18.31 18.62
N GLU A 215 0.49 -19.20 19.54
CA GLU A 215 -0.10 -20.51 19.23
C GLU A 215 -1.61 -20.41 19.42
N TYR A 216 -2.36 -20.92 18.44
CA TYR A 216 -3.82 -20.89 18.43
C TYR A 216 -4.36 -22.31 18.23
N CYS A 217 -5.57 -22.56 18.73
CA CYS A 217 -6.35 -23.78 18.50
C CYS A 217 -7.83 -23.40 18.39
N GLU A 218 -8.43 -23.59 17.22
CA GLU A 218 -9.82 -23.21 16.94
C GLU A 218 -10.51 -24.19 15.98
N VAL A 219 -11.84 -24.12 15.89
CA VAL A 219 -12.59 -24.80 14.82
C VAL A 219 -12.64 -23.85 13.62
N VAL A 220 -11.96 -24.22 12.54
CA VAL A 220 -11.94 -23.46 11.30
C VAL A 220 -13.06 -23.93 10.37
N THR A 221 -13.66 -23.00 9.63
CA THR A 221 -14.59 -23.30 8.53
C THR A 221 -13.86 -23.09 7.21
N ILE A 222 -13.84 -24.11 6.36
CA ILE A 222 -13.26 -24.05 5.01
C ILE A 222 -14.41 -24.13 4.00
N ASP A 223 -14.55 -23.12 3.16
CA ASP A 223 -15.65 -23.01 2.18
C ASP A 223 -15.23 -23.26 0.72
N THR A 224 -13.93 -23.39 0.47
CA THR A 224 -13.33 -23.44 -0.88
C THR A 224 -12.15 -24.41 -0.95
N ASP A 225 -11.91 -24.95 -2.14
CA ASP A 225 -10.79 -25.85 -2.40
C ASP A 225 -9.44 -25.11 -2.59
N ASN A 226 -8.37 -25.84 -2.87
CA ASN A 226 -7.03 -25.23 -3.07
C ASN A 226 -6.89 -24.43 -4.39
N GLN A 227 -7.90 -24.42 -5.26
CA GLN A 227 -8.04 -23.53 -6.41
C GLN A 227 -8.96 -22.33 -6.14
N GLY A 228 -9.63 -22.31 -4.99
CA GLY A 228 -10.60 -21.29 -4.62
C GLY A 228 -12.02 -21.55 -5.18
N VAL A 229 -12.28 -22.76 -5.67
CA VAL A 229 -13.62 -23.19 -6.11
C VAL A 229 -14.46 -23.50 -4.86
N PRO A 230 -15.70 -22.98 -4.74
CA PRO A 230 -16.58 -23.29 -3.61
C PRO A 230 -16.83 -24.79 -3.44
N LEU A 231 -16.76 -25.25 -2.19
CA LEU A 231 -17.19 -26.58 -1.79
C LEU A 231 -18.72 -26.65 -1.76
N GLU A 232 -19.28 -27.84 -2.02
CA GLU A 232 -20.73 -28.06 -2.00
C GLU A 232 -21.31 -27.87 -0.58
N GLU A 233 -20.57 -28.30 0.44
CA GLU A 233 -20.83 -28.01 1.84
C GLU A 233 -19.52 -27.56 2.52
N PRO A 234 -19.52 -26.52 3.38
CA PRO A 234 -18.34 -26.14 4.15
C PRO A 234 -17.88 -27.25 5.09
N ILE A 235 -16.57 -27.33 5.30
CA ILE A 235 -15.92 -28.30 6.19
C ILE A 235 -15.56 -27.60 7.50
N GLU A 236 -15.95 -28.18 8.64
CA GLU A 236 -15.52 -27.73 9.97
C GLU A 236 -14.48 -28.69 10.59
N GLU A 237 -13.33 -28.14 10.97
CA GLU A 237 -12.18 -28.89 11.52
C GLU A 237 -11.54 -28.17 12.71
N ALA A 238 -11.29 -28.88 13.80
CA ALA A 238 -10.48 -28.38 14.92
C ALA A 238 -8.99 -28.43 14.57
N ARG A 239 -8.35 -27.27 14.46
CA ARG A 239 -6.95 -27.10 14.07
C ARG A 239 -6.20 -26.21 15.05
N CYS A 240 -4.96 -26.59 15.31
CA CYS A 240 -3.98 -25.76 15.99
C CYS A 240 -2.91 -25.32 15.00
N GLY A 241 -2.35 -24.14 15.20
CA GLY A 241 -1.30 -23.59 14.37
C GLY A 241 -0.49 -22.52 15.12
N ARG A 242 0.43 -21.88 14.40
CA ARG A 242 1.15 -20.70 14.92
C ARG A 242 1.06 -19.54 13.97
N SER A 243 0.78 -18.38 14.55
CA SER A 243 0.57 -17.09 13.92
C SER A 243 1.87 -16.49 13.38
N TYR A 244 2.55 -17.22 12.48
CA TYR A 244 3.89 -16.91 12.03
C TYR A 244 3.89 -16.40 10.59
N THR A 245 4.29 -15.14 10.40
CA THR A 245 4.60 -14.57 9.07
C THR A 245 6.09 -14.76 8.79
N PRO A 246 6.50 -15.62 7.82
CA PRO A 246 7.91 -15.87 7.55
C PRO A 246 8.62 -14.65 6.94
N PRO A 247 9.77 -14.20 7.48
CA PRO A 247 10.62 -13.21 6.83
C PRO A 247 11.39 -13.85 5.66
N GLY A 248 11.88 -13.03 4.73
CA GLY A 248 12.69 -13.49 3.61
C GLY A 248 12.22 -13.02 2.23
N VAL A 249 12.83 -13.61 1.20
CA VAL A 249 12.53 -13.34 -0.21
C VAL A 249 11.51 -14.35 -0.76
N PHE A 250 10.41 -13.82 -1.29
CA PHE A 250 9.32 -14.57 -1.90
C PHE A 250 8.93 -13.97 -3.26
N LYS A 251 7.93 -14.56 -3.92
CA LYS A 251 7.27 -13.98 -5.10
C LYS A 251 5.77 -14.15 -5.00
N ALA A 252 5.00 -13.19 -5.52
CA ALA A 252 3.59 -13.41 -5.80
C ALA A 252 3.47 -14.52 -6.85
N TYR A 253 2.86 -15.66 -6.50
CA TYR A 253 2.86 -16.85 -7.36
C TYR A 253 1.45 -17.40 -7.66
N LYS A 254 0.44 -16.99 -6.89
CA LYS A 254 -0.96 -17.30 -7.18
C LYS A 254 -1.84 -16.14 -6.71
N MET A 255 -2.78 -15.74 -7.57
CA MET A 255 -3.90 -14.87 -7.26
C MET A 255 -5.18 -15.66 -7.46
N ILE A 256 -6.22 -15.29 -6.72
CA ILE A 256 -7.58 -15.81 -6.92
C ILE A 256 -8.54 -14.70 -6.49
N GLU A 257 -9.54 -14.40 -7.32
CA GLU A 257 -10.55 -13.35 -7.10
C GLU A 257 -11.62 -13.74 -6.06
N GLY A 258 -12.16 -12.76 -5.34
CA GLY A 258 -13.29 -12.89 -4.44
C GLY A 258 -12.97 -13.29 -2.99
N ARG A 259 -14.02 -13.39 -2.18
CA ARG A 259 -13.97 -13.78 -0.77
C ARG A 259 -13.95 -15.30 -0.60
N ARG A 260 -13.13 -15.80 0.34
CA ARG A 260 -13.07 -17.20 0.78
C ARG A 260 -12.85 -17.33 2.29
N GLN A 261 -13.19 -18.48 2.85
CA GLN A 261 -12.86 -18.91 4.21
C GLN A 261 -11.86 -20.06 4.16
N SER A 262 -10.79 -19.96 4.95
CA SER A 262 -9.69 -20.93 5.01
C SER A 262 -9.31 -21.21 6.47
N ALA A 263 -8.39 -22.16 6.69
CA ALA A 263 -7.82 -22.42 8.02
C ALA A 263 -7.14 -21.19 8.68
N LEU A 264 -6.70 -20.20 7.88
CA LEU A 264 -6.12 -18.95 8.38
C LEU A 264 -7.15 -17.81 8.51
N GLY A 265 -8.44 -18.15 8.38
CA GLY A 265 -9.58 -17.24 8.42
C GLY A 265 -10.02 -16.75 7.03
N GLY A 266 -10.84 -15.70 7.05
CA GLY A 266 -11.45 -15.11 5.87
C GLY A 266 -10.53 -14.19 5.08
N MET A 267 -10.41 -14.45 3.78
CA MET A 267 -9.56 -13.70 2.85
C MET A 267 -10.40 -13.10 1.72
N TYR A 268 -10.15 -11.84 1.40
CA TYR A 268 -10.66 -11.18 0.19
C TYR A 268 -9.48 -10.99 -0.77
N ASP A 269 -9.62 -11.49 -1.99
CA ASP A 269 -8.67 -11.32 -3.10
C ASP A 269 -7.20 -11.66 -2.75
N PRO A 270 -6.91 -12.83 -2.14
CA PRO A 270 -5.56 -13.16 -1.68
C PRO A 270 -4.54 -13.36 -2.80
N ILE A 271 -3.39 -12.71 -2.62
CA ILE A 271 -2.15 -12.89 -3.38
C ILE A 271 -1.23 -13.80 -2.54
N TYR A 272 -1.10 -15.07 -2.93
CA TYR A 272 -0.24 -16.03 -2.24
C TYR A 272 1.23 -15.80 -2.59
N ILE A 273 2.07 -15.81 -1.55
CA ILE A 273 3.50 -15.50 -1.62
C ILE A 273 4.37 -16.65 -1.07
N ASN A 274 3.87 -17.42 -0.11
CA ASN A 274 4.59 -18.54 0.49
C ASN A 274 3.60 -19.61 0.96
N GLN A 275 3.24 -20.53 0.05
CA GLN A 275 2.37 -21.68 0.31
C GLN A 275 1.00 -21.25 0.87
N GLY A 276 0.72 -21.37 2.17
CA GLY A 276 -0.52 -20.87 2.79
C GLY A 276 -0.54 -19.36 3.03
N ILE A 277 0.62 -18.71 3.08
CA ILE A 277 0.75 -17.29 3.41
C ILE A 277 0.41 -16.41 2.20
N ALA A 278 -0.54 -15.49 2.39
CA ALA A 278 -0.99 -14.53 1.38
C ALA A 278 -1.08 -13.10 1.93
N ILE A 279 -0.99 -12.13 1.02
CA ILE A 279 -1.43 -10.74 1.23
C ILE A 279 -2.91 -10.69 0.83
N HIS A 280 -3.81 -10.19 1.67
CA HIS A 280 -5.25 -10.18 1.38
C HIS A 280 -6.02 -9.06 2.07
N GLY A 281 -7.18 -8.70 1.50
CA GLY A 281 -8.14 -7.81 2.14
C GLY A 281 -8.79 -8.44 3.37
N ALA A 282 -9.04 -7.63 4.40
CA ALA A 282 -9.71 -8.05 5.63
C ALA A 282 -10.64 -6.95 6.18
N LEU A 283 -11.71 -7.38 6.85
CA LEU A 283 -12.65 -6.51 7.59
C LEU A 283 -12.03 -5.90 8.86
N SER A 284 -10.96 -6.50 9.39
CA SER A 284 -10.26 -6.03 10.58
C SER A 284 -8.75 -6.07 10.33
N VAL A 285 -8.14 -4.88 10.40
CA VAL A 285 -6.69 -4.65 10.40
C VAL A 285 -6.39 -3.76 11.61
N PRO A 286 -6.17 -4.36 12.79
CA PRO A 286 -5.85 -3.62 14.00
C PRO A 286 -4.36 -3.25 14.03
N LEU A 287 -4.01 -2.26 14.87
CA LEU A 287 -2.65 -1.71 14.99
C LEU A 287 -1.59 -2.76 15.38
N GLN A 288 -1.99 -3.83 16.06
CA GLN A 288 -1.16 -4.99 16.37
C GLN A 288 -1.28 -6.11 15.32
N PRO A 289 -0.23 -6.94 15.14
CA PRO A 289 -0.37 -8.21 14.43
C PRO A 289 -1.44 -9.08 15.10
N ALA A 290 -2.36 -9.65 14.31
CA ALA A 290 -3.59 -10.28 14.81
C ALA A 290 -4.16 -11.35 13.86
N SER A 291 -3.32 -11.95 13.01
CA SER A 291 -3.70 -13.01 12.07
C SER A 291 -2.96 -14.32 12.35
N HIS A 292 -3.33 -15.38 11.64
CA HIS A 292 -2.66 -16.69 11.71
C HIS A 292 -1.41 -16.80 10.81
N GLY A 293 -0.89 -15.68 10.29
CA GLY A 293 0.39 -15.60 9.57
C GLY A 293 0.34 -14.86 8.24
N CYS A 294 -0.85 -14.71 7.65
CA CYS A 294 -1.09 -13.89 6.46
C CYS A 294 -0.85 -12.39 6.71
N ILE A 295 -0.81 -11.59 5.63
CA ILE A 295 -0.64 -10.14 5.68
C ILE A 295 -1.96 -9.48 5.33
N ARG A 296 -2.69 -9.01 6.35
CA ARG A 296 -3.99 -8.36 6.18
C ARG A 296 -3.82 -6.89 5.80
N VAL A 297 -4.37 -6.48 4.66
CA VAL A 297 -4.66 -5.07 4.31
C VAL A 297 -6.14 -4.78 4.49
N SER A 298 -6.55 -3.51 4.39
CA SER A 298 -7.97 -3.14 4.38
C SER A 298 -8.71 -3.85 3.24
N GLN A 299 -9.98 -4.24 3.42
CA GLN A 299 -10.76 -4.83 2.31
C GLN A 299 -10.80 -3.90 1.08
N TYR A 300 -10.96 -2.59 1.31
CA TYR A 300 -10.97 -1.54 0.26
C TYR A 300 -9.70 -1.50 -0.60
N LEU A 301 -8.55 -1.87 -0.04
CA LEU A 301 -7.29 -2.02 -0.77
C LEU A 301 -7.13 -3.43 -1.35
N GLY A 302 -7.54 -4.47 -0.61
CA GLY A 302 -7.49 -5.86 -1.07
C GLY A 302 -8.20 -6.09 -2.40
N GLU A 303 -9.39 -5.52 -2.56
CA GLU A 303 -10.19 -5.51 -3.81
C GLU A 303 -9.48 -4.85 -5.02
N LYS A 304 -8.30 -4.25 -4.81
CA LYS A 304 -7.48 -3.57 -5.84
C LYS A 304 -6.08 -4.13 -5.99
N LEU A 305 -5.53 -4.82 -4.98
CA LEU A 305 -4.12 -5.22 -4.98
C LEU A 305 -3.74 -6.13 -6.16
N GLN A 306 -4.66 -6.96 -6.67
CA GLN A 306 -4.42 -7.81 -7.85
C GLN A 306 -4.33 -7.02 -9.18
N GLY A 307 -4.57 -5.70 -9.15
CA GLY A 307 -4.27 -4.78 -10.25
C GLY A 307 -3.11 -3.80 -9.96
N ILE A 308 -2.34 -4.07 -8.90
CA ILE A 308 -1.19 -3.25 -8.45
C ILE A 308 0.06 -4.13 -8.23
N ILE A 309 -0.12 -5.40 -7.86
CA ILE A 309 0.93 -6.41 -7.73
C ILE A 309 0.69 -7.44 -8.83
N ASP A 310 1.74 -7.83 -9.56
CA ASP A 310 1.70 -8.79 -10.67
C ASP A 310 2.20 -10.19 -10.27
N ILE A 311 1.81 -11.22 -11.04
CA ILE A 311 2.31 -12.58 -10.82
C ILE A 311 3.77 -12.68 -11.28
N GLY A 312 4.66 -12.93 -10.33
CA GLY A 312 6.10 -12.94 -10.53
C GLY A 312 6.82 -11.82 -9.77
N ASP A 313 6.10 -10.81 -9.26
CA ASP A 313 6.68 -9.73 -8.46
C ASP A 313 7.42 -10.25 -7.25
N GLN A 314 8.52 -9.59 -6.90
CA GLN A 314 9.30 -9.95 -5.73
C GLN A 314 8.63 -9.42 -4.46
N VAL A 315 8.57 -10.25 -3.41
CA VAL A 315 8.01 -9.87 -2.11
C VAL A 315 9.08 -10.04 -1.05
N LEU A 316 9.48 -8.93 -0.43
CA LEU A 316 10.57 -8.82 0.53
C LEU A 316 10.01 -8.59 1.93
N ILE A 317 10.13 -9.58 2.81
CA ILE A 317 9.63 -9.49 4.18
C ILE A 317 10.80 -9.28 5.14
N TYR A 318 10.88 -8.06 5.71
CA TYR A 318 11.91 -7.62 6.65
C TYR A 318 11.45 -7.81 8.10
N ASP A 319 12.25 -8.51 8.92
CA ASP A 319 12.04 -8.65 10.37
C ASP A 319 12.64 -7.52 11.22
N GLY A 320 13.41 -6.62 10.59
CA GLY A 320 14.13 -5.54 11.26
C GLY A 320 15.48 -5.95 11.88
N GLN A 321 15.89 -7.21 11.76
CA GLN A 321 17.15 -7.72 12.34
C GLN A 321 18.07 -8.38 11.30
N VAL A 322 17.53 -9.06 10.29
CA VAL A 322 18.27 -9.80 9.26
C VAL A 322 17.64 -9.56 7.89
N ASP A 323 18.44 -9.09 6.92
CA ASP A 323 17.97 -8.82 5.56
C ASP A 323 17.26 -10.03 4.93
N PRO A 324 16.20 -9.83 4.12
CA PRO A 324 15.43 -10.90 3.50
C PRO A 324 16.28 -11.95 2.76
N TRP A 325 17.38 -11.52 2.15
CA TRP A 325 18.33 -12.37 1.41
C TRP A 325 19.21 -13.26 2.30
N ASN A 326 19.39 -12.88 3.57
CA ASN A 326 20.24 -13.55 4.55
C ASN A 326 19.44 -14.46 5.51
N GLN A 327 18.11 -14.52 5.35
CA GLN A 327 17.22 -15.34 6.17
C GLN A 327 17.49 -16.84 6.01
N SER A 328 17.34 -17.59 7.11
CA SER A 328 17.53 -19.04 7.07
C SER A 328 16.36 -19.74 6.38
N LYS A 329 16.62 -20.89 5.73
CA LYS A 329 15.56 -21.72 5.12
C LYS A 329 14.48 -22.15 6.11
N GLN A 330 14.79 -22.21 7.40
CA GLN A 330 13.85 -22.51 8.47
C GLN A 330 12.96 -21.31 8.79
N ALA A 331 13.54 -20.11 8.88
CA ALA A 331 12.82 -18.86 9.09
C ALA A 331 11.87 -18.55 7.92
N MET A 332 12.32 -18.76 6.68
CA MET A 332 11.53 -18.54 5.46
C MET A 332 10.38 -19.54 5.25
N GLN A 333 10.35 -20.67 5.95
CA GLN A 333 9.34 -21.71 5.73
C GLN A 333 8.10 -21.43 6.62
N MET A 334 6.91 -21.42 6.02
CA MET A 334 5.65 -21.34 6.77
C MET A 334 5.54 -22.44 7.84
N ARG A 335 4.79 -22.15 8.91
CA ARG A 335 4.28 -23.20 9.80
C ARG A 335 2.97 -23.73 9.21
N PHE A 336 2.79 -25.04 9.23
CA PHE A 336 1.55 -25.69 8.78
C PHE A 336 0.73 -26.10 10.00
N ASP A 337 -0.58 -25.90 9.90
CA ASP A 337 -1.52 -26.23 10.97
C ASP A 337 -1.70 -27.75 11.10
N TYR A 338 -1.83 -28.20 12.35
CA TYR A 338 -2.04 -29.59 12.75
C TYR A 338 -3.46 -29.77 13.31
N PRO A 339 -4.03 -30.98 13.25
CA PRO A 339 -5.26 -31.28 13.99
C PRO A 339 -5.09 -30.99 15.48
N ASP A 340 -6.08 -30.39 16.13
CA ASP A 340 -6.02 -30.15 17.59
C ASP A 340 -5.97 -31.50 18.34
N PRO A 341 -4.91 -31.76 19.13
CA PRO A 341 -4.76 -33.03 19.85
C PRO A 341 -5.78 -33.20 21.00
N ASN A 342 -6.53 -32.15 21.36
CA ASN A 342 -7.55 -32.15 22.39
C ASN A 342 -8.98 -32.21 21.82
N ALA A 343 -9.12 -32.20 20.48
CA ALA A 343 -10.42 -32.15 19.82
C ALA A 343 -11.29 -33.37 20.16
N THR A 344 -12.44 -33.12 20.77
CA THR A 344 -13.48 -34.13 21.03
C THR A 344 -14.51 -34.23 19.90
N THR A 345 -14.36 -33.42 18.85
CA THR A 345 -15.26 -33.37 17.69
C THR A 345 -14.53 -33.93 16.46
N THR A 346 -15.16 -34.90 15.77
CA THR A 346 -14.65 -35.40 14.49
C THR A 346 -14.99 -34.42 13.37
N THR A 347 -14.12 -34.27 12.36
CA THR A 347 -14.39 -33.46 11.14
C THR A 347 -15.82 -33.65 10.66
N SER A 348 -16.57 -32.55 10.58
CA SER A 348 -18.00 -32.58 10.31
C SER A 348 -18.30 -31.83 9.02
N THR A 349 -18.94 -32.52 8.07
CA THR A 349 -19.60 -31.89 6.92
C THR A 349 -21.03 -31.56 7.32
N THR A 350 -21.45 -30.32 7.15
CA THR A 350 -22.71 -29.81 7.72
C THR A 350 -23.91 -30.15 6.83
N THR A 351 -24.21 -31.46 6.74
CA THR A 351 -25.10 -32.00 5.70
C THR A 351 -26.54 -31.54 5.80
N SER A 352 -26.84 -30.50 5.04
CA SER A 352 -28.03 -29.65 5.17
C SER A 352 -29.22 -30.26 4.45
N THR A 353 -29.65 -31.41 4.96
CA THR A 353 -30.73 -32.25 4.42
C THR A 353 -32.07 -31.51 4.44
N THR A 354 -32.32 -30.73 3.39
CA THR A 354 -33.55 -29.97 3.18
C THR A 354 -34.69 -30.93 2.87
N THR A 355 -35.27 -31.47 3.94
CA THR A 355 -36.40 -32.41 3.87
C THR A 355 -37.62 -31.65 3.36
N THR A 356 -37.79 -31.66 2.04
CA THR A 356 -38.95 -31.08 1.38
C THR A 356 -40.14 -31.98 1.64
N THR A 357 -40.85 -31.72 2.73
CA THR A 357 -42.07 -32.43 3.12
C THR A 357 -43.17 -32.15 2.10
N THR A 358 -43.25 -32.97 1.05
CA THR A 358 -44.35 -32.95 0.07
C THR A 358 -45.63 -33.45 0.72
N THR A 359 -46.36 -32.54 1.37
CA THR A 359 -47.71 -32.77 1.87
C THR A 359 -48.61 -33.18 0.70
N THR A 360 -48.88 -34.47 0.59
CA THR A 360 -49.72 -35.03 -0.47
C THR A 360 -51.18 -34.72 -0.17
N THR A 361 -51.67 -33.59 -0.66
CA THR A 361 -53.08 -33.22 -0.57
C THR A 361 -53.90 -34.15 -1.47
N ALA A 362 -55.02 -34.67 -0.94
CA ALA A 362 -55.92 -35.53 -1.69
C ALA A 362 -56.60 -34.78 -2.87
N PRO A 363 -56.95 -35.46 -3.97
CA PRO A 363 -57.51 -34.81 -5.16
C PRO A 363 -58.95 -34.31 -4.92
N GLU A 364 -59.17 -33.01 -5.10
CA GLU A 364 -60.48 -32.38 -5.12
C GLU A 364 -61.18 -32.64 -6.48
N PRO A 365 -62.51 -32.90 -6.51
CA PRO A 365 -63.22 -33.23 -7.75
C PRO A 365 -63.34 -32.05 -8.73
N ALA A 366 -63.42 -32.37 -10.03
CA ALA A 366 -63.32 -31.39 -11.11
C ALA A 366 -64.47 -30.36 -11.14
N PRO A 367 -64.19 -29.08 -11.46
CA PRO A 367 -65.19 -28.01 -11.52
C PRO A 367 -66.10 -28.11 -12.74
N THR A 368 -67.39 -27.81 -12.56
CA THR A 368 -68.37 -27.73 -13.64
C THR A 368 -68.27 -26.42 -14.42
N THR A 369 -68.29 -26.51 -15.75
CA THR A 369 -68.19 -25.35 -16.65
C THR A 369 -69.40 -24.43 -16.57
N THR A 370 -69.19 -23.13 -16.32
CA THR A 370 -70.17 -22.07 -16.58
C THR A 370 -69.52 -20.94 -17.41
N LYS A 371 -70.33 -20.26 -18.22
CA LYS A 371 -69.92 -19.46 -19.38
C LYS A 371 -69.42 -18.05 -18.99
N ALA A 372 -68.35 -17.59 -19.63
CA ALA A 372 -67.72 -16.29 -19.34
C ALA A 372 -68.48 -15.08 -19.93
N PRO A 373 -68.47 -13.91 -19.23
CA PRO A 373 -68.83 -12.60 -19.78
C PRO A 373 -67.60 -11.82 -20.33
N THR A 374 -67.88 -10.80 -21.15
CA THR A 374 -66.91 -9.98 -21.90
C THR A 374 -66.09 -9.02 -21.01
N PRO A 375 -64.83 -8.65 -21.36
CA PRO A 375 -64.03 -7.71 -20.57
C PRO A 375 -64.60 -6.29 -20.54
N ALA A 376 -64.50 -5.63 -19.39
CA ALA A 376 -64.72 -4.19 -19.24
C ALA A 376 -63.38 -3.43 -19.18
N THR A 377 -63.31 -2.27 -19.83
CA THR A 377 -62.11 -1.42 -19.84
C THR A 377 -62.08 -0.52 -18.62
N THR A 378 -60.98 -0.55 -17.85
CA THR A 378 -60.75 0.36 -16.72
C THR A 378 -59.51 1.21 -16.95
N THR A 379 -59.71 2.52 -17.11
CA THR A 379 -58.63 3.51 -17.30
C THR A 379 -57.97 3.85 -15.97
N THR A 380 -56.66 3.63 -15.84
CA THR A 380 -55.90 4.06 -14.65
C THR A 380 -55.28 5.45 -14.88
N THR A 381 -55.71 6.44 -14.11
CA THR A 381 -55.17 7.82 -14.16
C THR A 381 -53.87 7.95 -13.38
N ARG A 382 -52.89 8.65 -13.97
CA ARG A 382 -51.57 8.91 -13.37
C ARG A 382 -51.63 10.04 -12.32
N PRO A 383 -51.09 9.87 -11.10
CA PRO A 383 -50.96 10.97 -10.14
C PRO A 383 -49.93 12.03 -10.61
N PRO A 384 -50.07 13.30 -10.17
CA PRO A 384 -49.19 14.40 -10.60
C PRO A 384 -47.84 14.41 -9.86
N THR A 385 -46.81 14.91 -10.54
CA THR A 385 -45.45 15.06 -10.00
C THR A 385 -45.26 16.45 -9.38
N THR A 386 -45.06 16.52 -8.06
CA THR A 386 -44.73 17.79 -7.40
C THR A 386 -43.26 18.15 -7.63
N THR A 387 -42.99 19.31 -8.24
CA THR A 387 -41.62 19.81 -8.47
C THR A 387 -41.33 20.95 -7.50
N THR A 388 -40.40 20.74 -6.57
CA THR A 388 -40.03 21.74 -5.57
C THR A 388 -38.87 22.60 -6.09
N VAL A 389 -39.10 23.90 -6.28
CA VAL A 389 -38.08 24.87 -6.71
C VAL A 389 -37.47 25.55 -5.47
N PRO A 390 -36.13 25.67 -5.34
CA PRO A 390 -35.52 26.38 -4.23
C PRO A 390 -35.72 27.91 -4.36
N PRO A 391 -35.98 28.63 -3.25
CA PRO A 391 -36.12 30.08 -3.27
C PRO A 391 -34.76 30.79 -3.42
N ALA A 392 -34.75 31.94 -4.10
CA ALA A 392 -33.54 32.74 -4.31
C ALA A 392 -33.15 33.54 -3.05
N THR A 393 -31.85 33.62 -2.77
CA THR A 393 -31.30 34.36 -1.63
C THR A 393 -31.19 35.85 -1.94
N THR A 394 -32.12 36.66 -1.46
CA THR A 394 -32.01 38.14 -1.52
C THR A 394 -31.18 38.68 -0.37
N THR A 395 -30.06 39.33 -0.67
CA THR A 395 -29.22 40.02 0.31
C THR A 395 -29.90 41.30 0.81
N SER A 396 -30.11 41.44 2.12
CA SER A 396 -30.58 42.67 2.76
C SER A 396 -29.48 43.29 3.63
N THR A 397 -28.93 44.43 3.21
CA THR A 397 -27.93 45.16 3.98
C THR A 397 -28.57 45.92 5.14
N THR A 398 -28.30 45.50 6.39
CA THR A 398 -28.74 46.23 7.59
C THR A 398 -27.80 47.40 7.86
N VAL A 399 -28.33 48.63 7.82
CA VAL A 399 -27.63 49.84 8.26
C VAL A 399 -27.97 50.09 9.73
N ALA A 400 -26.98 50.45 10.55
CA ALA A 400 -27.18 50.78 11.96
C ALA A 400 -27.89 52.14 12.14
N PRO A 401 -28.67 52.33 13.22
CA PRO A 401 -29.16 53.66 13.59
C PRO A 401 -28.00 54.56 14.04
N ALA A 402 -28.14 55.86 13.82
CA ALA A 402 -27.27 56.86 14.43
C ALA A 402 -27.83 57.27 15.80
N ASP A 403 -26.93 57.58 16.74
CA ASP A 403 -27.28 58.10 18.06
C ASP A 403 -27.77 59.56 18.01
N ASP A 404 -28.44 59.97 19.08
CA ASP A 404 -29.01 61.31 19.28
C ASP A 404 -28.01 62.20 20.05
N LEU A 405 -27.42 63.19 19.35
CA LEU A 405 -26.91 64.52 19.82
C LEU A 405 -25.86 65.14 18.86
#